data_AF-A0A1H1DHQ6-F1
#
_entry.id   AF-A0A1H1DHQ6-F1
#
_cell.length_a   1.000
_cell.length_b   1.000
_cell.length_c   1.000
_cell.angle_alpha   90.00
_cell.angle_beta   90.00
_cell.angle_gamma   90.00
#
_symmetry.space_group_name_H-M   'P 1'
#
loop_
_entity.id
_entity.type
_entity.pdbx_description
1 polymer ?
#
loop_
_entity_poly.entity_id
_entity_poly.type
_entity_poly.pdbx_seq_one_letter_code
_entity_poly.pdbx_strand_id
1 'polypeptide(L)' 'MYVIRLTDGTLRVPQSVTSDDGRLIGNAYVELRPGDPDYERWLPEAVTEEEMAERQRRWQEGNDDLEREFLAFKAEQES' A
#
# COMPACT_ATOMS: atom_id res chain seq x y z
N MET A 1 -2.62 0.27 -2.81
CA MET A 1 -2.40 0.85 -1.46
C MET A 1 -3.76 0.96 -0.79
N TYR A 2 -3.89 0.58 0.47
CA TYR A 2 -5.18 0.48 1.18
C TYR A 2 -5.16 1.31 2.47
N VAL A 3 -6.31 1.83 2.91
CA VAL A 3 -6.44 2.39 4.26
C VAL A 3 -6.54 1.24 5.25
N ILE A 4 -5.68 1.20 6.26
CA ILE A 4 -5.62 0.10 7.23
C ILE A 4 -6.07 0.61 8.59
N ARG A 5 -7.09 -0.01 9.19
CA ARG A 5 -7.51 0.26 10.57
C ARG A 5 -6.78 -0.66 11.54
N LEU A 6 -5.98 -0.06 12.42
CA LEU A 6 -5.24 -0.74 13.47
C LEU A 6 -6.14 -1.09 14.67
N THR A 7 -5.68 -2.04 15.49
CA THR A 7 -6.36 -2.46 16.73
C THR A 7 -6.62 -1.32 17.73
N ASP A 8 -5.79 -0.28 17.77
CA ASP A 8 -5.97 0.90 18.64
C ASP A 8 -6.95 1.94 18.06
N GLY A 9 -7.47 1.70 16.85
CA GLY A 9 -8.37 2.60 16.15
C GLY A 9 -7.67 3.61 15.24
N THR A 10 -6.33 3.65 15.20
CA THR A 10 -5.60 4.49 14.24
C THR A 10 -5.78 3.99 12.81
N LEU A 11 -5.95 4.91 11.85
CA LEU A 11 -5.97 4.61 10.43
C LEU A 11 -4.61 4.91 9.80
N ARG A 12 -4.06 3.96 9.05
CA ARG A 12 -2.93 4.20 8.13
C ARG A 12 -3.44 4.47 6.74
N VAL A 13 -3.32 5.71 6.30
CA VAL A 13 -3.80 6.16 5.00
C VAL A 13 -2.63 6.28 4.03
N PRO A 14 -2.73 5.69 2.83
CA PRO A 14 -1.72 5.85 1.80
C PRO A 14 -1.71 7.27 1.23
N GLN A 15 -0.54 7.89 1.21
CA GLN A 15 -0.29 9.20 0.60
C GLN A 15 0.82 9.10 -0.44
N SER A 16 0.53 9.60 -1.63
CA SER A 16 1.50 9.77 -2.69
C SER A 16 2.18 11.12 -2.51
N VAL A 17 3.50 11.10 -2.31
CA VAL A 17 4.32 12.31 -2.20
C VAL A 17 4.75 12.72 -3.59
N THR A 18 4.33 13.90 -4.03
CA THR A 18 4.77 14.51 -5.29
C THR A 18 5.80 15.59 -5.03
N SER A 19 6.77 15.74 -5.94
CA SER A 19 7.67 16.88 -6.03
C SER A 19 6.87 18.15 -6.26
N ASP A 20 7.49 19.30 -5.97
CA ASP A 20 6.96 20.63 -6.32
C ASP A 20 6.62 20.75 -7.83
N ASP A 21 7.36 20.03 -8.68
CA ASP A 21 7.12 19.92 -10.13
C ASP A 21 6.04 18.88 -10.52
N GLY A 22 5.28 18.34 -9.55
CA GLY A 22 4.21 17.36 -9.79
C GLY A 22 4.68 15.92 -10.05
N ARG A 23 5.99 15.66 -10.09
CA ARG A 23 6.53 14.31 -10.28
C ARG A 23 6.33 13.45 -9.02
N LEU A 24 5.79 12.24 -9.15
CA LEU A 24 5.68 11.32 -8.01
C LEU A 24 7.08 10.97 -7.45
N ILE A 25 7.35 11.31 -6.19
CA ILE A 25 8.59 10.98 -5.48
C ILE A 25 8.46 9.64 -4.75
N GLY A 26 7.29 9.35 -4.19
CA GLY A 26 7.13 8.12 -3.43
C GLY A 26 5.74 7.91 -2.86
N ASN A 27 5.61 6.78 -2.17
CA ASN A 27 4.40 6.33 -1.52
C ASN A 27 4.69 6.13 -0.04
N ALA A 28 3.94 6.79 0.84
CA ALA A 28 4.08 6.71 2.29
C ALA A 28 2.71 6.44 2.93
N TYR A 29 2.72 6.01 4.19
CA TYR A 29 1.51 5.94 5.00
C TYR A 29 1.54 7.07 6.04
N VAL A 30 0.42 7.75 6.19
CA VAL A 30 0.18 8.72 7.27
C VAL A 30 -0.80 8.12 8.28
N GLU A 31 -0.58 8.41 9.55
CA GLU A 31 -1.40 7.91 10.65
C GLU A 31 -2.44 8.98 11.02
N LEU A 32 -3.72 8.60 10.96
CA LEU A 32 -4.85 9.43 11.41
C LEU A 32 -5.47 8.80 12.65
N ARG A 33 -5.64 9.60 13.69
CA ARG A 33 -6.26 9.21 14.95
C ARG A 33 -7.75 9.57 14.96
N PRO A 34 -8.56 8.87 15.77
CA PRO A 34 -9.95 9.27 16.01
C PRO A 34 -10.01 10.73 16.48
N GLY A 35 -10.72 11.57 15.72
CA GLY A 35 -10.82 13.01 15.96
C GLY A 35 -10.01 13.89 15.00
N ASP A 36 -9.13 13.32 14.17
CA ASP A 36 -8.52 14.06 13.06
C ASP A 36 -9.57 14.42 12.00
N PRO A 37 -9.45 15.58 11.32
CA PRO A 37 -10.46 16.08 10.40
C PRO A 37 -10.73 15.14 9.21
N ASP A 38 -9.70 14.41 8.76
CA ASP A 38 -9.81 13.45 7.67
C ASP A 38 -10.13 12.02 8.14
N TYR A 39 -10.16 11.76 9.45
CA TYR A 39 -10.35 10.40 9.99
C TYR A 39 -11.68 9.79 9.54
N GLU A 40 -12.78 10.54 9.72
CA GLU A 40 -14.13 10.08 9.39
C GLU A 40 -14.31 9.83 7.88
N ARG A 41 -13.56 10.55 7.04
CA ARG A 41 -13.57 10.39 5.59
C ARG A 41 -12.97 9.05 5.18
N TRP A 42 -11.88 8.63 5.83
CA TRP A 42 -11.16 7.41 5.48
C TRP A 42 -11.67 6.16 6.21
N LEU A 43 -12.36 6.34 7.34
CA LEU A 43 -12.95 5.25 8.12
C LEU A 43 -13.81 4.27 7.31
N PRO A 44 -14.73 4.70 6.42
CA PRO A 44 -15.55 3.76 5.62
C PRO A 44 -14.75 2.96 4.58
N GLU A 45 -13.58 3.46 4.16
CA GLU A 45 -12.69 2.78 3.20
C GLU A 45 -11.63 1.91 3.90
N ALA A 46 -11.57 1.96 5.24
CA ALA A 46 -10.56 1.25 6.01
C ALA A 46 -10.83 -0.25 6.05
N VAL A 47 -9.83 -1.03 5.68
CA VAL A 47 -9.82 -2.48 5.88
C VAL A 47 -9.15 -2.83 7.21
N THR A 48 -9.56 -3.94 7.81
CA THR A 48 -8.91 -4.42 9.03
C THR A 48 -7.51 -4.97 8.76
N GLU A 49 -6.67 -5.05 9.80
CA GLU A 49 -5.35 -5.70 9.69
C GLU A 49 -5.43 -7.16 9.22
N GLU A 50 -6.48 -7.89 9.62
CA GLU A 50 -6.71 -9.27 9.19
C GLU A 50 -7.01 -9.35 7.69
N GLU A 51 -7.92 -8.52 7.19
CA GLU A 51 -8.23 -8.44 5.76
C GLU A 51 -7.03 -7.98 4.93
N MET A 52 -6.19 -7.09 5.48
CA MET A 52 -4.94 -6.68 4.85
C MET A 52 -3.96 -7.86 4.78
N ALA A 53 -3.82 -8.66 5.84
CA ALA A 53 -2.95 -9.83 5.85
C ALA A 53 -3.39 -10.89 4.82
N GLU A 54 -4.70 -11.11 4.69
CA GLU A 54 -5.24 -11.99 3.65
C GLU A 54 -4.94 -11.47 2.23
N ARG A 55 -5.10 -10.17 2.00
CA ARG A 55 -4.76 -9.54 0.71
C ARG A 55 -3.27 -9.56 0.43
N GLN A 56 -2.44 -9.37 1.45
CA GLN A 56 -0.98 -9.42 1.36
C GLN A 56 -0.50 -10.82 0.96
N ARG A 57 -1.13 -11.87 1.49
CA ARG A 57 -0.86 -13.26 1.07
C ARG A 57 -1.17 -13.47 -0.41
N ARG A 58 -2.38 -13.09 -0.84
CA ARG A 58 -2.78 -13.20 -2.27
C ARG A 58 -1.85 -12.40 -3.19
N TRP A 59 -1.41 -11.23 -2.75
CA TRP A 59 -0.46 -10.42 -3.53
C TRP A 59 0.92 -11.08 -3.59
N GLN A 60 1.43 -11.66 -2.49
CA GLN A 60 2.70 -12.39 -2.49
C GLN A 60 2.66 -13.58 -3.44
N GLU A 61 1.59 -14.39 -3.40
CA GLU A 61 1.39 -15.52 -4.31
C GLU A 61 1.42 -15.11 -5.79
N GLY A 62 0.86 -13.95 -6.14
CA GLY A 62 0.94 -13.40 -7.49
C GLY A 62 2.30 -12.76 -7.83
N ASN A 63 3.01 -12.25 -6.81
CA ASN A 63 4.30 -11.58 -6.98
C ASN A 63 5.44 -12.59 -7.23
N ASP A 64 5.38 -13.80 -6.66
CA ASP A 64 6.31 -14.89 -6.99
C ASP A 64 6.32 -15.23 -8.49
N ASP A 65 5.15 -15.19 -9.13
CA ASP A 65 5.03 -15.44 -10.57
C ASP A 65 5.63 -14.31 -11.41
N LEU A 66 5.37 -13.06 -11.00
CA LEU A 66 5.92 -11.86 -11.63
C LEU A 66 7.44 -11.75 -11.45
N GLU A 67 7.97 -12.15 -10.29
CA GLU A 67 9.42 -12.18 -10.04
C GLU A 67 10.13 -13.17 -10.97
N ARG A 68 9.53 -14.35 -11.20
CA ARG A 68 10.06 -15.32 -12.16
C ARG A 68 10.09 -14.76 -13.58
N GLU A 69 9.02 -14.11 -14.02
CA GLU A 69 8.95 -13.49 -15.35
C GLU A 69 10.00 -12.36 -15.50
N PHE A 70 10.15 -11.52 -14.48
CA PHE A 70 11.13 -10.44 -14.49
C PHE A 70 12.58 -10.96 -14.51
N LEU A 71 12.89 -12.02 -13.75
CA LEU A 71 14.21 -12.67 -13.76
C LEU A 71 14.52 -13.31 -15.11
N ALA A 72 13.53 -13.95 -15.75
CA ALA A 72 13.68 -14.49 -17.10
C ALA A 72 13.99 -13.40 -18.13
N PHE A 73 13.23 -12.30 -18.12
CA PHE A 73 13.46 -11.14 -18.98
C PHE A 73 14.86 -10.53 -18.76
N LYS A 74 15.31 -10.42 -17.50
CA LYS A 74 16.66 -9.93 -17.17
C LYS A 74 17.75 -10.83 -17.74
N ALA A 75 17.59 -12.14 -17.69
CA ALA A 75 18.53 -13.10 -18.27
C ALA A 75 18.60 -13.02 -19.80
N GLU A 76 17.47 -12.74 -20.47
CA GLU A 76 17.43 -12.49 -21.92
C GLU A 76 18.16 -11.20 -22.31
N GLN A 77 18.08 -10.14 -21.49
CA GLN A 77 18.76 -8.86 -21.76
C GLN A 77 20.27 -8.88 -21.48
N GLU A 78 20.75 -9.85 -20.70
CA GLU A 78 22.17 -10.02 -20.37
C GLU A 78 22.88 -11.04 -21.30
N SER A 79 22.18 -11.60 -22.30
CA SER A 79 22.69 -12.54 -23.30
C SER A 79 23.15 -11.89 -24.61
#